data_AF-A0A2A5GS50-F1
#
_entry.id   AF-A0A2A5GS50-F1
#
_cell.length_a   1.000
_cell.length_b   1.000
_cell.length_c   1.000
_cell.angle_alpha   90.00
_cell.angle_beta   90.00
_cell.angle_gamma   90.00
#
_symmetry.space_group_name_H-M   'P 1'
#
loop_
_entity.id
_entity.type
_entity.pdbx_description
1 polymer ?
#
loop_
_entity_poly.entity_id
_entity_poly.type
_entity_poly.pdbx_seq_one_letter_code
_entity_poly.pdbx_strand_id
1 'polypeptide(L)'
;MMALILALPIGGGVSEVQAQSCLSNSQASAVVRSGKARSLAQVKSQALRGGGKIVGAKLCRRGNGYVYVISVKVNNMVKNVTVNAS
;
A
#
# COMPACT_ATOMS: atom_id res chain seq x y z
N MET A 1 15.47 -52.03 -19.03
CA MET A 1 14.67 -50.86 -19.42
C MET A 1 14.96 -49.76 -18.39
N MET A 2 15.93 -48.90 -18.68
CA MET A 2 16.41 -47.83 -17.79
C MET A 2 15.50 -46.60 -17.93
N ALA A 3 15.01 -46.05 -16.81
CA ALA A 3 14.35 -44.75 -16.79
C ALA A 3 15.13 -43.81 -15.85
N LEU A 4 15.88 -42.90 -16.47
CA LEU A 4 16.63 -41.81 -15.86
C LEU A 4 15.69 -40.61 -15.75
N ILE A 5 15.33 -40.16 -14.54
CA ILE A 5 14.48 -38.99 -14.36
C ILE A 5 15.36 -37.81 -13.91
N LEU A 6 15.49 -36.83 -14.82
CA LEU A 6 16.20 -35.56 -14.65
C LEU A 6 15.23 -34.47 -14.17
N ALA A 7 15.61 -33.81 -13.05
CA ALA A 7 15.38 -32.39 -12.70
C ALA A 7 13.91 -31.89 -12.58
N LEU A 8 13.51 -30.85 -11.84
CA LEU A 8 14.16 -29.66 -11.28
C LEU A 8 13.51 -29.31 -9.91
N PRO A 9 14.20 -28.66 -8.97
CA PRO A 9 13.53 -27.97 -7.87
C PRO A 9 12.79 -26.76 -8.45
N ILE A 10 11.46 -26.78 -8.37
CA ILE A 10 10.62 -25.62 -8.70
C ILE A 10 10.81 -24.60 -7.57
N GLY A 11 11.89 -23.83 -7.66
CA GLY A 11 12.03 -22.57 -6.94
C GLY A 11 11.25 -21.48 -7.68
N GLY A 12 10.48 -20.68 -6.95
CA GLY A 12 10.00 -19.40 -7.47
C GLY A 12 8.56 -19.11 -7.10
N GLY A 13 8.38 -18.09 -6.26
CA GLY A 13 7.10 -17.41 -6.10
C GLY A 13 6.58 -17.37 -4.67
N VAL A 14 7.40 -16.98 -3.68
CA VAL A 14 6.81 -16.15 -2.63
C VAL A 14 6.31 -14.90 -3.36
N SER A 15 5.01 -14.83 -3.60
CA SER A 15 4.38 -13.57 -3.90
C SER A 15 4.67 -12.70 -2.69
N GLU A 16 5.69 -11.86 -2.82
CA GLU A 16 5.94 -10.75 -1.92
C GLU A 16 4.76 -9.81 -2.09
N VAL A 17 3.61 -10.18 -1.54
CA VAL A 17 2.70 -9.22 -0.97
C VAL A 17 3.52 -8.61 0.15
N GLN A 18 4.38 -7.65 -0.21
CA GLN A 18 5.24 -6.92 0.71
C GLN A 18 4.31 -6.47 1.82
N ALA A 19 4.45 -7.11 2.98
CA ALA A 19 3.50 -6.98 4.06
C ALA A 19 3.38 -5.49 4.35
N GLN A 20 2.19 -4.94 4.07
CA GLN A 20 1.97 -3.51 4.16
C GLN A 20 1.87 -3.15 5.63
N SER A 21 3.01 -2.81 6.23
CA SER A 21 3.09 -2.46 7.63
C SER A 21 2.61 -1.03 7.81
N CYS A 22 1.36 -0.88 8.26
CA CYS A 22 0.78 0.42 8.51
C CYS A 22 1.39 1.05 9.77
N LEU A 23 1.83 2.30 9.62
CA LEU A 23 2.46 3.07 10.67
C LEU A 23 1.42 3.51 11.70
N SER A 24 1.85 3.65 12.94
CA SER A 24 1.08 4.39 13.96
C SER A 24 0.97 5.88 13.59
N ASN A 25 0.02 6.59 14.20
CA ASN A 25 -0.16 8.04 13.97
C ASN A 25 1.11 8.86 14.24
N SER A 26 1.85 8.51 15.30
CA SER A 26 3.12 9.18 15.66
C SER A 26 4.19 8.95 14.58
N GLN A 27 4.39 7.70 14.18
CA GLN A 27 5.34 7.36 13.12
C GLN A 27 4.97 8.01 11.79
N ALA A 28 3.69 7.96 11.40
CA ALA A 28 3.20 8.58 10.17
C ALA A 28 3.47 10.09 10.16
N SER A 29 3.23 10.77 11.29
CA SER A 29 3.55 12.19 11.44
C SER A 29 5.05 12.45 11.31
N ALA A 30 5.90 11.60 11.88
CA ALA A 30 7.35 11.74 11.78
C ALA A 30 7.88 11.57 10.35
N VAL A 31 7.37 10.61 9.57
CA VAL A 31 7.80 10.44 8.16
C VAL A 31 7.30 11.57 7.26
N VAL A 32 6.09 12.09 7.50
CA VAL A 32 5.60 13.26 6.76
C VAL A 32 6.40 14.51 7.10
N ARG A 33 6.67 14.75 8.40
CA ARG A 33 7.47 15.90 8.86
C ARG A 33 8.91 15.86 8.40
N SER A 34 9.49 14.66 8.25
CA SER A 34 10.85 14.49 7.72
C SER A 34 10.93 14.56 6.19
N GLY A 35 9.79 14.74 5.49
CA GLY A 35 9.75 14.81 4.02
C GLY A 35 9.91 13.46 3.32
N LYS A 36 9.99 12.36 4.07
CA LYS A 36 10.07 10.99 3.52
C LYS A 36 8.74 10.51 2.93
N ALA A 37 7.64 11.12 3.37
CA ALA A 37 6.32 10.88 2.81
C ALA A 37 5.56 12.21 2.58
N ARG A 38 4.79 12.26 1.49
CA ARG A 38 3.81 13.31 1.19
C ARG A 38 2.71 13.29 2.26
N SER A 39 2.16 14.45 2.59
CA SER A 39 1.03 14.56 3.51
C SER A 39 -0.27 14.05 2.90
N LEU A 40 -1.25 13.65 3.74
CA LEU A 40 -2.58 13.23 3.29
C LEU A 40 -3.25 14.29 2.40
N ALA A 41 -3.08 15.58 2.72
CA ALA A 41 -3.64 16.67 1.94
C ALA A 41 -3.12 16.70 0.49
N GLN A 42 -1.84 16.37 0.27
CA GLN A 42 -1.22 16.36 -1.05
C GLN A 42 -1.64 15.19 -1.93
N VAL A 43 -2.08 14.08 -1.32
CA VAL A 43 -2.54 12.88 -2.06
C VAL A 43 -4.07 12.75 -2.09
N LYS A 44 -4.79 13.61 -1.34
CA LYS A 44 -6.25 13.59 -1.21
C LYS A 44 -6.96 13.71 -2.56
N SER A 45 -6.51 14.62 -3.43
CA SER A 45 -7.12 14.81 -4.76
C SER A 45 -7.00 13.54 -5.61
N GLN A 46 -5.87 12.85 -5.54
CA GLN A 46 -5.64 11.59 -6.24
C GLN A 46 -6.53 10.46 -5.69
N ALA A 47 -6.74 10.42 -4.38
CA ALA A 47 -7.63 9.45 -3.73
C ALA A 47 -9.11 9.68 -4.06
N LEU A 48 -9.51 10.93 -4.31
CA LEU A 48 -10.89 11.35 -4.58
C LEU A 48 -11.21 11.51 -6.07
N ARG A 49 -10.35 11.06 -6.99
CA ARG A 49 -10.61 11.15 -8.45
C ARG A 49 -11.92 10.47 -8.86
N GLY A 50 -12.35 9.43 -8.14
CA GLY A 50 -13.63 8.75 -8.34
C GLY A 50 -14.81 9.35 -7.56
N GLY A 51 -14.63 10.52 -6.94
CA GLY A 51 -15.61 11.15 -6.05
C GLY A 51 -15.64 10.54 -4.65
N GLY A 52 -16.59 11.01 -3.82
CA GLY A 52 -16.85 10.49 -2.48
C GLY A 52 -16.17 11.23 -1.33
N LYS A 53 -16.23 10.63 -0.14
CA LYS A 53 -15.72 11.20 1.11
C LYS A 53 -14.69 10.27 1.75
N ILE A 54 -13.53 10.80 2.13
CA ILE A 54 -12.56 10.04 2.94
C ILE A 54 -13.17 9.76 4.31
N VAL A 55 -13.22 8.49 4.70
CA VAL A 55 -13.68 8.02 6.02
C VAL A 55 -12.55 7.39 6.83
N GLY A 56 -11.40 7.12 6.21
CA GLY A 56 -10.21 6.63 6.89
C GLY A 56 -8.97 6.79 6.03
N ALA A 57 -7.81 6.94 6.67
CA ALA A 57 -6.53 6.96 6.00
C ALA A 57 -5.47 6.35 6.91
N LYS A 58 -4.64 5.47 6.36
CA LYS A 58 -3.49 4.87 7.05
C LYS A 58 -2.27 5.01 6.16
N LEU A 59 -1.18 5.55 6.69
CA LEU A 59 0.11 5.56 6.00
C LEU A 59 0.81 4.24 6.31
N CYS A 60 1.26 3.55 5.28
CA CYS A 60 1.88 2.24 5.42
C CYS A 60 3.19 2.18 4.65
N ARG A 61 4.16 1.45 5.18
CA ARG A 61 5.42 1.18 4.49
C ARG A 61 5.24 0.01 3.53
N ARG A 62 5.65 0.19 2.27
CA ARG A 62 5.65 -0.83 1.22
C ARG A 62 7.03 -0.84 0.56
N GLY A 63 7.79 -1.92 0.77
CA GLY A 63 9.19 -1.99 0.35
C GLY A 63 10.00 -0.81 0.90
N ASN A 64 10.65 -0.06 -0.01
CA ASN A 64 11.45 1.12 0.32
C ASN A 64 10.65 2.44 0.32
N GLY A 65 9.33 2.39 0.11
CA GLY A 65 8.47 3.57 0.00
C GLY A 65 7.32 3.59 1.00
N TYR A 66 6.51 4.65 0.87
CA TYR A 66 5.32 4.87 1.67
C TYR A 66 4.09 4.95 0.77
N VAL A 67 2.98 4.40 1.24
CA VAL A 67 1.70 4.46 0.56
C VAL A 67 0.59 4.80 1.55
N TYR A 68 -0.39 5.59 1.12
CA TYR A 68 -1.62 5.77 1.86
C TYR A 68 -2.65 4.76 1.43
N VAL A 69 -3.21 4.02 2.39
CA VAL A 69 -4.46 3.26 2.22
C VAL A 69 -5.61 4.14 2.70
N ILE A 70 -6.41 4.63 1.77
CA ILE A 70 -7.46 5.61 2.00
C ILE A 70 -8.80 4.94 1.78
N SER A 71 -9.61 4.86 2.84
CA SER A 71 -10.99 4.40 2.76
C SER A 71 -11.86 5.57 2.32
N VAL A 72 -12.49 5.44 1.15
CA VAL A 72 -13.37 6.44 0.54
C VAL A 72 -14.78 5.86 0.48
N LYS A 73 -15.76 6.59 0.99
CA LYS A 73 -17.18 6.25 0.87
C LYS A 73 -17.76 6.89 -0.40
N VAL A 74 -18.25 6.06 -1.32
CA VAL A 74 -18.91 6.44 -2.59
C VAL A 74 -20.23 5.67 -2.68
N ASN A 75 -21.36 6.36 -2.90
CA ASN A 75 -22.69 5.73 -3.05
C ASN A 75 -23.00 4.68 -1.97
N ASN A 76 -22.76 5.05 -0.71
CA ASN A 76 -22.91 4.20 0.47
C ASN A 76 -21.97 2.99 0.59
N MET A 77 -21.03 2.80 -0.34
CA MET A 77 -20.00 1.76 -0.30
C MET A 77 -18.65 2.33 0.13
N VAL A 78 -17.89 1.60 0.94
CA VAL A 78 -16.51 1.97 1.29
C VAL A 78 -15.54 1.24 0.38
N LYS A 79 -14.67 2.00 -0.30
CA LYS A 79 -13.61 1.50 -1.17
C LYS A 79 -12.26 1.92 -0.63
N ASN A 80 -11.28 1.03 -0.67
CA ASN A 80 -9.90 1.36 -0.30
C ASN A 80 -9.12 1.74 -1.55
N VAL A 81 -8.57 2.96 -1.56
CA VAL A 81 -7.70 3.47 -2.61
C VAL A 81 -6.29 3.53 -2.04
N THR A 82 -5.34 2.89 -2.73
CA THR A 82 -3.92 3.00 -2.38
C THR A 82 -3.27 4.08 -3.24
N VAL A 83 -2.61 5.05 -2.60
CA VAL A 83 -1.91 6.13 -3.30
C VAL A 83 -0.45 6.16 -2.86
N ASN A 84 0.47 6.35 -3.81
CA ASN A 84 1.88 6.53 -3.49
C ASN A 84 2.08 7.81 -2.68
N ALA A 85 2.78 7.68 -1.56
CA ALA A 85 3.08 8.77 -0.64
C ALA A 85 4.58 9.06 -0.57
N SER A 86 5.42 8.41 -1.36
CA SER A 86 6.83 8.78 -1.54
C SER A 86 6.98 9.90 -2.57
#